data_AF-A0A532U311-F1
#
_entry.id   AF-A0A532U311-F1
#
_cell.length_a   1.000
_cell.length_b   1.000
_cell.length_c   1.000
_cell.angle_alpha   90.00
_cell.angle_beta   90.00
_cell.angle_gamma   90.00
#
_symmetry.space_group_name_H-M   'P 1'
#
loop_
_entity.id
_entity.type
_entity.pdbx_description
1 polymer ?
#
loop_
_entity_poly.entity_id
_entity_poly.type
_entity_poly.pdbx_seq_one_letter_code
_entity_poly.pdbx_strand_id
1 'polypeptide(L)'
;MSQTFSDERLAEIDVRLADLNERWEDWDRELAKEQQELEDRGMDWWDALEAVHQRSMERMRGGDSPVAFDELHELLDELCGAYLEVDAARRAAVRAYFDEKQRVLKYLHSYVGGRAAPLLASSGDVKWLRLGLAAASIEDRRVDYRDLLICLGELWLAAEEVGIAPARHFSAVARISNPETKYGDHSTQDLLRHFRRSGHLRSIKRKAKQS
;
A
#
# COMPACT_ATOMS: atom_id res chain seq x y z
N MET A 1 -27.99 -11.04 3.83
CA MET A 1 -27.36 -11.82 2.75
C MET A 1 -26.00 -11.27 2.30
N SER A 2 -25.70 -9.97 2.47
CA SER A 2 -24.39 -9.41 2.06
C SER A 2 -23.19 -9.79 2.98
N GLN A 3 -23.40 -9.92 4.30
CA GLN A 3 -22.29 -10.19 5.26
C GLN A 3 -21.56 -11.52 5.04
N THR A 4 -22.29 -12.60 4.71
CA THR A 4 -21.68 -13.93 4.51
C THR A 4 -20.74 -13.95 3.29
N PHE A 5 -21.10 -13.23 2.22
CA PHE A 5 -20.30 -13.15 1.00
C PHE A 5 -18.99 -12.38 1.24
N SER A 6 -19.02 -11.32 2.05
CA SER A 6 -17.80 -10.59 2.41
C SER A 6 -16.89 -11.38 3.34
N ASP A 7 -17.44 -12.22 4.21
CA ASP A 7 -16.64 -13.06 5.12
C ASP A 7 -15.95 -14.22 4.36
N GLU A 8 -16.66 -14.89 3.45
CA GLU A 8 -16.08 -15.93 2.57
C GLU A 8 -14.98 -15.35 1.67
N ARG A 9 -15.26 -14.19 1.04
CA ARG A 9 -14.28 -13.48 0.22
C ARG A 9 -13.03 -13.07 1.00
N LEU A 10 -13.18 -12.58 2.24
CA LEU A 10 -12.02 -12.25 3.07
C LEU A 10 -11.20 -13.49 3.46
N ALA A 11 -11.84 -14.64 3.67
CA ALA A 11 -11.13 -15.89 3.92
C ALA A 11 -10.35 -16.37 2.68
N GLU A 12 -10.92 -16.24 1.48
CA GLU A 12 -10.21 -16.54 0.23
C GLU A 12 -9.01 -15.60 0.00
N ILE A 13 -9.20 -14.30 0.25
CA ILE A 13 -8.12 -13.30 0.20
C ILE A 13 -7.01 -13.66 1.21
N ASP A 14 -7.37 -14.08 2.43
CA ASP A 14 -6.40 -14.47 3.47
C ASP A 14 -5.51 -15.63 3.02
N VAL A 15 -6.10 -16.67 2.44
CA VAL A 15 -5.35 -17.82 1.90
C VAL A 15 -4.36 -17.38 0.82
N ARG A 16 -4.79 -16.52 -0.11
CA ARG A 16 -3.93 -16.00 -1.19
C ARG A 16 -2.84 -15.07 -0.66
N LEU A 17 -3.13 -14.25 0.34
CA LEU A 17 -2.14 -13.39 1.01
C LEU A 17 -1.10 -14.23 1.77
N ALA A 18 -1.51 -15.32 2.40
CA ALA A 18 -0.61 -16.24 3.08
C ALA A 18 0.34 -16.93 2.10
N ASP A 19 -0.16 -17.43 0.97
CA ASP A 19 0.66 -18.03 -0.09
C ASP A 19 1.68 -17.04 -0.67
N LEU A 20 1.26 -15.80 -0.99
CA LEU A 20 2.19 -14.76 -1.44
C LEU A 20 3.24 -14.42 -0.40
N ASN A 21 2.86 -14.38 0.88
CA ASN A 21 3.80 -14.11 1.96
C ASN A 21 4.82 -15.24 2.11
N GLU A 22 4.40 -16.50 1.99
CA GLU A 22 5.30 -17.67 2.00
C GLU A 22 6.31 -17.59 0.84
N ARG A 23 5.85 -17.32 -0.40
CA ARG A 23 6.76 -17.10 -1.55
C ARG A 23 7.78 -15.99 -1.31
N TRP A 24 7.38 -14.92 -0.64
CA TRP A 24 8.30 -13.83 -0.26
C TRP A 24 9.32 -14.25 0.81
N GLU A 25 8.89 -15.02 1.80
CA GLU A 25 9.79 -15.51 2.85
C GLU A 25 10.81 -16.51 2.30
N ASP A 26 10.40 -17.36 1.35
CA ASP A 26 11.29 -18.27 0.63
C ASP A 26 12.37 -17.48 -0.11
N TRP A 27 11.97 -16.46 -0.87
CA TRP A 27 12.88 -15.57 -1.58
C TRP A 27 13.84 -14.85 -0.63
N ASP A 28 13.35 -14.35 0.50
CA ASP A 28 14.19 -13.68 1.50
C ASP A 28 15.24 -14.62 2.10
N ARG A 29 14.87 -15.89 2.32
CA ARG A 29 15.82 -16.91 2.77
C ARG A 29 16.87 -17.22 1.70
N GLU A 30 16.53 -17.17 0.42
CA GLU A 30 17.51 -17.30 -0.67
C GLU A 30 18.47 -16.11 -0.70
N LEU A 31 17.95 -14.88 -0.67
CA LEU A 31 18.80 -13.68 -0.64
C LEU A 31 19.72 -13.64 0.58
N ALA A 32 19.23 -14.06 1.75
CA ALA A 32 20.04 -14.14 2.96
C ALA A 32 21.19 -15.17 2.84
N LYS A 33 20.95 -16.29 2.14
CA LYS A 33 22.03 -17.27 1.85
C LYS A 33 23.05 -16.67 0.88
N GLU A 34 22.60 -16.02 -0.19
CA GLU A 34 23.50 -15.34 -1.13
C GLU A 34 24.37 -14.29 -0.43
N GLN A 35 23.78 -13.53 0.50
CA GLN A 35 24.51 -12.55 1.30
C GLN A 35 25.58 -13.24 2.16
N GLN A 36 25.20 -14.28 2.91
CA GLN A 36 26.13 -15.03 3.75
C GLN A 36 27.29 -15.63 2.93
N GLU A 37 27.02 -16.14 1.74
CA GLU A 37 28.06 -16.66 0.84
C GLU A 37 29.05 -15.59 0.38
N LEU A 38 28.62 -14.35 0.20
CA LEU A 38 29.53 -13.23 -0.11
C LEU A 38 30.37 -12.83 1.11
N GLU A 39 29.76 -12.80 2.30
CA GLU A 39 30.46 -12.55 3.56
C GLU A 39 31.52 -13.62 3.84
N ASP A 40 31.20 -14.91 3.65
CA ASP A 40 32.11 -16.04 3.83
C ASP A 40 33.31 -15.98 2.86
N ARG A 41 33.15 -15.28 1.72
CA ARG A 41 34.21 -15.01 0.74
C ARG A 41 35.04 -13.75 1.08
N GLY A 42 34.78 -13.13 2.22
CA GLY A 42 35.52 -11.99 2.75
C GLY A 42 34.98 -10.62 2.32
N MET A 43 33.76 -10.55 1.80
CA MET A 43 33.09 -9.27 1.51
C MET A 43 32.59 -8.62 2.81
N ASP A 44 32.67 -7.30 2.90
CA ASP A 44 32.04 -6.57 4.01
C ASP A 44 30.52 -6.77 3.98
N TRP A 45 29.89 -6.80 5.16
CA TRP A 45 28.45 -7.03 5.30
C TRP A 45 27.60 -6.02 4.50
N TRP A 46 27.98 -4.74 4.48
CA TRP A 46 27.24 -3.72 3.73
C TRP A 46 27.41 -3.89 2.22
N ASP A 47 28.62 -4.19 1.77
CA ASP A 47 28.92 -4.45 0.35
C ASP A 47 28.18 -5.71 -0.14
N ALA A 48 28.13 -6.76 0.69
CA ALA A 48 27.40 -7.99 0.41
C ALA A 48 25.88 -7.75 0.32
N LEU A 49 25.33 -7.03 1.29
CA LEU A 49 23.91 -6.66 1.30
C LEU A 49 23.55 -5.83 0.07
N GLU A 50 24.36 -4.82 -0.27
CA GLU A 50 24.11 -3.97 -1.45
C GLU A 50 24.22 -4.77 -2.75
N ALA A 51 25.23 -5.64 -2.88
CA ALA A 51 25.39 -6.51 -4.05
C ALA A 51 24.20 -7.45 -4.25
N VAL A 52 23.71 -8.09 -3.19
CA VAL A 52 22.51 -8.95 -3.23
C VAL A 52 21.28 -8.13 -3.55
N HIS A 53 21.11 -6.94 -2.97
CA HIS A 53 19.99 -6.06 -3.26
C HIS A 53 19.96 -5.66 -4.75
N GLN A 54 21.09 -5.23 -5.32
CA GLN A 54 21.18 -4.87 -6.74
C GLN A 54 20.84 -6.06 -7.64
N ARG A 55 21.39 -7.26 -7.36
CA ARG A 55 21.07 -8.48 -8.11
C ARG A 55 19.60 -8.84 -8.01
N SER A 56 19.02 -8.78 -6.81
CA SER A 56 17.59 -9.02 -6.62
C SER A 56 16.73 -8.04 -7.43
N MET A 57 17.12 -6.76 -7.48
CA MET A 57 16.42 -5.75 -8.28
C MET A 57 16.55 -6.03 -9.78
N GLU A 58 17.71 -6.50 -10.24
CA GLU A 58 17.92 -6.92 -11.63
C GLU A 58 17.10 -8.17 -11.99
N ARG A 59 17.08 -9.19 -11.12
CA ARG A 59 16.25 -10.39 -11.26
C ARG A 59 14.77 -10.02 -11.40
N MET A 60 14.26 -9.18 -10.49
CA MET A 60 12.88 -8.70 -10.56
C MET A 60 12.57 -7.92 -11.85
N ARG A 61 13.48 -7.06 -12.31
CA ARG A 61 13.34 -6.36 -13.60
C ARG A 61 13.37 -7.30 -14.80
N GLY A 62 14.11 -8.40 -14.70
CA GLY A 62 14.15 -9.48 -15.68
C GLY A 62 12.94 -10.42 -15.65
N GLY A 63 11.99 -10.21 -14.73
CA GLY A 63 10.80 -11.04 -14.56
C GLY A 63 10.97 -12.21 -13.58
N ASP A 64 12.17 -12.39 -13.01
CA ASP A 64 12.42 -13.34 -11.92
C ASP A 64 12.04 -12.69 -10.59
N SER A 65 10.74 -12.69 -10.31
CA SER A 65 10.12 -12.16 -9.10
C SER A 65 9.42 -13.29 -8.37
N PRO A 66 9.48 -13.35 -7.02
CA PRO A 66 8.77 -14.37 -6.25
C PRO A 66 7.26 -14.24 -6.38
N VAL A 67 6.77 -13.09 -6.86
CA VAL A 67 5.36 -12.81 -7.08
C VAL A 67 5.12 -12.20 -8.45
N ALA A 68 4.06 -12.63 -9.13
CA ALA A 68 3.56 -11.94 -10.31
C ALA A 68 2.90 -10.63 -9.87
N PHE A 69 3.37 -9.49 -10.36
CA PHE A 69 2.83 -8.19 -9.95
C PHE A 69 1.35 -8.03 -10.32
N ASP A 70 0.91 -8.62 -11.43
CA ASP A 70 -0.51 -8.60 -11.82
C ASP A 70 -1.37 -9.37 -10.81
N GLU A 71 -0.92 -10.54 -10.35
CA GLU A 71 -1.59 -11.33 -9.30
C GLU A 71 -1.68 -10.54 -7.99
N LEU A 72 -0.57 -9.94 -7.56
CA LEU A 72 -0.52 -9.12 -6.35
C LEU A 72 -1.47 -7.92 -6.47
N HIS A 73 -1.45 -7.24 -7.61
CA HIS A 73 -2.31 -6.11 -7.88
C HIS A 73 -3.80 -6.47 -7.85
N GLU A 74 -4.19 -7.57 -8.48
CA GLU A 74 -5.57 -8.07 -8.45
C GLU A 74 -6.01 -8.40 -7.03
N LEU A 75 -5.15 -9.07 -6.26
CA LEU A 75 -5.42 -9.39 -4.86
C LEU A 75 -5.58 -8.12 -4.00
N LEU A 76 -4.74 -7.11 -4.21
CA LEU A 76 -4.85 -5.83 -3.49
C LEU A 76 -6.11 -5.05 -3.91
N ASP A 77 -6.50 -5.09 -5.19
CA ASP A 77 -7.77 -4.52 -5.67
C ASP A 77 -8.95 -5.19 -4.94
N GLU A 78 -8.93 -6.52 -4.83
CA GLU A 78 -9.96 -7.29 -4.14
C GLU A 78 -10.00 -7.01 -2.63
N LEU A 79 -8.85 -7.02 -1.96
CA LEU A 79 -8.71 -6.73 -0.53
C LEU A 79 -9.25 -5.33 -0.21
N CYS A 80 -8.82 -4.32 -0.97
CA CYS A 80 -9.25 -2.95 -0.77
C CYS A 80 -10.76 -2.80 -1.02
N GLY A 81 -11.30 -3.51 -2.02
CA GLY A 81 -12.74 -3.57 -2.26
C GLY A 81 -13.51 -4.16 -1.09
N ALA A 82 -13.10 -5.35 -0.61
CA ALA A 82 -13.73 -6.01 0.52
C ALA A 82 -13.66 -5.16 1.81
N TYR A 83 -12.51 -4.55 2.08
CA TYR A 83 -12.29 -3.67 3.23
C TYR A 83 -13.29 -2.50 3.31
N LEU A 84 -13.68 -1.94 2.16
CA LEU A 84 -14.66 -0.85 2.12
C LEU A 84 -16.06 -1.31 2.56
N GLU A 85 -16.40 -2.57 2.37
CA GLU A 85 -17.75 -3.12 2.55
C GLU A 85 -17.99 -3.72 3.94
N VAL A 86 -16.95 -4.27 4.57
CA VAL A 86 -17.08 -4.97 5.87
C VAL A 86 -17.28 -4.03 7.06
N ASP A 87 -17.57 -4.57 8.23
CA ASP A 87 -17.78 -3.78 9.45
C ASP A 87 -16.48 -3.36 10.16
N ALA A 88 -16.60 -2.60 11.25
CA ALA A 88 -15.45 -2.10 11.99
C ALA A 88 -14.57 -3.20 12.60
N ALA A 89 -15.16 -4.32 13.05
CA ALA A 89 -14.41 -5.42 13.65
C ALA A 89 -13.56 -6.13 12.60
N ARG A 90 -14.12 -6.41 11.42
CA ARG A 90 -13.37 -7.01 10.30
C ARG A 90 -12.29 -6.07 9.77
N ARG A 91 -12.57 -4.76 9.66
CA ARG A 91 -11.53 -3.79 9.27
C ARG A 91 -10.36 -3.76 10.26
N ALA A 92 -10.63 -3.90 11.55
CA ALA A 92 -9.58 -4.00 12.56
C ALA A 92 -8.77 -5.30 12.40
N ALA A 93 -9.44 -6.43 12.17
CA ALA A 93 -8.78 -7.71 11.90
C ALA A 93 -7.89 -7.65 10.64
N VAL A 94 -8.40 -7.07 9.54
CA VAL A 94 -7.62 -6.85 8.31
C VAL A 94 -6.39 -5.98 8.60
N ARG A 95 -6.49 -4.90 9.37
CA ARG A 95 -5.30 -4.09 9.71
C ARG A 95 -4.29 -4.89 10.53
N ALA A 96 -4.75 -5.61 11.56
CA ALA A 96 -3.90 -6.40 12.45
C ALA A 96 -3.17 -7.53 11.72
N TYR A 97 -3.79 -8.12 10.70
CA TYR A 97 -3.17 -9.15 9.86
C TYR A 97 -1.81 -8.75 9.27
N PHE A 98 -1.64 -7.46 8.97
CA PHE A 98 -0.41 -6.94 8.38
C PHE A 98 0.68 -6.59 9.41
N ASP A 99 0.43 -6.73 10.72
CA ASP A 99 1.41 -6.35 11.75
C ASP A 99 2.73 -7.16 11.61
N GLU A 100 2.64 -8.41 11.18
CA GLU A 100 3.79 -9.29 10.95
C GLU A 100 4.21 -9.39 9.47
N LYS A 101 3.49 -8.72 8.55
CA LYS A 101 3.67 -8.87 7.08
C LYS A 101 4.22 -7.63 6.42
N GLN A 102 5.43 -7.24 6.83
CA GLN A 102 6.05 -5.97 6.45
C GLN A 102 6.22 -5.79 4.93
N ARG A 103 6.46 -6.86 4.16
CA ARG A 103 6.57 -6.77 2.69
C ARG A 103 5.25 -6.43 2.03
N VAL A 104 4.19 -7.16 2.34
CA VAL A 104 2.86 -6.91 1.77
C VAL A 104 2.33 -5.55 2.21
N LEU A 105 2.66 -5.12 3.43
CA LEU A 105 2.37 -3.78 3.92
C LEU A 105 3.07 -2.68 3.10
N LYS A 106 4.34 -2.85 2.72
CA LYS A 106 5.05 -1.94 1.80
C LYS A 106 4.41 -1.90 0.40
N TYR A 107 3.81 -3.01 -0.05
CA TYR A 107 3.06 -3.01 -1.31
C TYR A 107 1.75 -2.24 -1.22
N LEU A 108 1.02 -2.30 -0.09
CA LEU A 108 -0.14 -1.43 0.12
C LEU A 108 0.23 0.05 0.05
N HIS A 109 1.39 0.43 0.58
CA HIS A 109 1.92 1.79 0.44
C HIS A 109 2.17 2.14 -1.03
N SER A 110 2.96 1.31 -1.74
CA SER A 110 3.30 1.52 -3.14
C SER A 110 2.08 1.50 -4.07
N TYR A 111 1.04 0.75 -3.71
CA TYR A 111 -0.21 0.66 -4.44
C TYR A 111 -0.93 2.02 -4.56
N VAL A 112 -0.87 2.87 -3.52
CA VAL A 112 -1.56 4.17 -3.49
C VAL A 112 -1.06 5.08 -4.62
N GLY A 113 0.26 5.30 -4.71
CA GLY A 113 0.88 6.18 -5.71
C GLY A 113 1.23 5.46 -7.01
N GLY A 114 1.73 4.23 -6.93
CA GLY A 114 2.27 3.49 -8.08
C GLY A 114 1.23 2.78 -8.94
N ARG A 115 0.02 2.52 -8.42
CA ARG A 115 -1.06 1.85 -9.17
C ARG A 115 -2.34 2.67 -9.20
N ALA A 116 -2.90 2.98 -8.04
CA ALA A 116 -4.22 3.60 -7.94
C ALA A 116 -4.26 5.00 -8.58
N ALA A 117 -3.25 5.84 -8.35
CA ALA A 117 -3.20 7.18 -8.95
C ALA A 117 -3.06 7.16 -10.49
N PRO A 118 -2.14 6.40 -11.12
CA PRO A 118 -2.07 6.27 -12.57
C PRO A 118 -3.33 5.69 -13.22
N LEU A 119 -3.95 4.67 -12.61
CA LEU A 119 -5.20 4.10 -13.12
C LEU A 119 -6.37 5.07 -12.98
N LEU A 120 -6.42 5.85 -11.89
CA LEU A 120 -7.39 6.93 -11.73
C LEU A 120 -7.23 7.99 -12.82
N ALA A 121 -6.00 8.46 -13.05
CA ALA A 121 -5.71 9.50 -14.04
C ALA A 121 -6.06 9.06 -15.47
N SER A 122 -5.74 7.81 -15.83
CA SER A 122 -5.98 7.29 -17.18
C SER A 122 -7.43 6.88 -17.46
N SER A 123 -8.14 6.35 -16.47
CA SER A 123 -9.52 5.84 -16.67
C SER A 123 -10.63 6.80 -16.25
N GLY A 124 -10.35 7.74 -15.35
CA GLY A 124 -11.37 8.57 -14.70
C GLY A 124 -12.31 7.79 -13.77
N ASP A 125 -12.05 6.51 -13.50
CA ASP A 125 -12.94 5.67 -12.68
C ASP A 125 -12.69 5.91 -11.19
N VAL A 126 -13.73 6.41 -10.51
CA VAL A 126 -13.71 6.72 -9.07
C VAL A 126 -13.38 5.52 -8.19
N LYS A 127 -13.52 4.28 -8.70
CA LYS A 127 -13.13 3.09 -7.93
C LYS A 127 -11.66 3.17 -7.52
N TRP A 128 -10.76 3.64 -8.38
CA TRP A 128 -9.32 3.69 -8.09
C TRP A 128 -8.99 4.65 -6.96
N LEU A 129 -9.70 5.79 -6.89
CA LEU A 129 -9.62 6.69 -5.74
C LEU A 129 -10.02 5.99 -4.43
N ARG A 130 -11.11 5.20 -4.46
CA ARG A 130 -11.60 4.50 -3.27
C ARG A 130 -10.68 3.37 -2.85
N LEU A 131 -10.13 2.60 -3.80
CA LEU A 131 -9.18 1.53 -3.54
C LEU A 131 -7.86 2.08 -2.99
N GLY A 132 -7.30 3.14 -3.59
CA GLY A 132 -6.08 3.78 -3.07
C GLY A 132 -6.25 4.32 -1.65
N LEU A 133 -7.42 4.90 -1.33
CA LEU A 133 -7.74 5.33 0.04
C LEU A 133 -7.93 4.16 1.01
N ALA A 134 -8.53 3.05 0.56
CA ALA A 134 -8.63 1.83 1.35
C ALA A 134 -7.25 1.26 1.65
N ALA A 135 -6.36 1.19 0.66
CA ALA A 135 -4.97 0.76 0.84
C ALA A 135 -4.24 1.63 1.88
N ALA A 136 -4.33 2.96 1.78
CA ALA A 136 -3.79 3.88 2.79
C ALA A 136 -4.38 3.65 4.18
N SER A 137 -5.68 3.34 4.25
CA SER A 137 -6.35 3.05 5.52
C SER A 137 -5.95 1.70 6.12
N ILE A 138 -5.63 0.71 5.30
CA ILE A 138 -5.13 -0.59 5.76
C ILE A 138 -3.68 -0.42 6.19
N GLU A 139 -2.84 0.23 5.37
CA GLU A 139 -1.43 0.48 5.64
C GLU A 139 -1.21 1.27 6.94
N ASP A 140 -2.11 2.21 7.25
CA ASP A 140 -2.24 2.85 8.56
C ASP A 140 -0.98 3.61 9.04
N ARG A 141 -0.18 4.12 8.09
CA ARG A 141 1.06 4.88 8.29
C ARG A 141 2.19 4.09 8.96
N ARG A 142 2.21 2.78 8.74
CA ARG A 142 3.16 1.85 9.36
C ARG A 142 4.50 1.75 8.63
N VAL A 143 4.59 2.17 7.37
CA VAL A 143 5.82 2.13 6.55
C VAL A 143 6.62 3.44 6.67
N ASP A 144 6.20 4.50 5.95
CA ASP A 144 6.68 5.87 6.16
C ASP A 144 5.51 6.82 5.88
N TYR A 145 5.09 7.55 6.91
CA TYR A 145 3.95 8.46 6.81
C TYR A 145 4.19 9.64 5.86
N ARG A 146 5.45 10.06 5.65
CA ARG A 146 5.80 11.17 4.76
C ARG A 146 5.68 10.74 3.30
N ASP A 147 6.10 9.52 3.00
CA ASP A 147 5.91 8.96 1.66
C ASP A 147 4.44 8.70 1.40
N LEU A 148 3.68 8.25 2.40
CA LEU A 148 2.23 8.13 2.28
C LEU A 148 1.57 9.49 1.96
N LEU A 149 2.05 10.60 2.56
CA LEU A 149 1.55 11.94 2.21
C LEU A 149 1.76 12.29 0.73
N ILE A 150 2.89 11.88 0.16
CA ILE A 150 3.20 12.06 -1.26
C ILE A 150 2.21 11.27 -2.11
N CYS A 151 2.04 9.98 -1.84
CA CYS A 151 1.12 9.12 -2.60
C CYS A 151 -0.35 9.60 -2.50
N LEU A 152 -0.79 10.03 -1.32
CA LEU A 152 -2.12 10.62 -1.14
C LEU A 152 -2.26 11.95 -1.91
N GLY A 153 -1.17 12.70 -2.05
CA GLY A 153 -1.10 13.92 -2.84
C GLY A 153 -1.29 13.65 -4.33
N GLU A 154 -0.57 12.66 -4.85
CA GLU A 154 -0.70 12.19 -6.24
C GLU A 154 -2.11 11.70 -6.53
N LEU A 155 -2.67 10.87 -5.64
CA LEU A 155 -4.04 10.36 -5.76
C LEU A 155 -5.08 11.49 -5.73
N TRP A 156 -4.85 12.53 -4.91
CA TRP A 156 -5.71 13.71 -4.86
C TRP A 156 -5.68 14.49 -6.18
N LEU A 157 -4.48 14.75 -6.71
CA LEU A 157 -4.30 15.52 -7.94
C LEU A 157 -4.88 14.76 -9.14
N ALA A 158 -4.63 13.45 -9.25
CA ALA A 158 -5.22 12.58 -10.26
C ALA A 158 -6.75 12.63 -10.24
N ALA A 159 -7.37 12.65 -9.05
CA ALA A 159 -8.81 12.80 -8.93
C ALA A 159 -9.32 14.15 -9.46
N GLU A 160 -8.65 15.25 -9.11
CA GLU A 160 -9.04 16.59 -9.57
C GLU A 160 -8.89 16.75 -11.08
N GLU A 161 -7.85 16.16 -11.67
CA GLU A 161 -7.58 16.21 -13.12
C GLU A 161 -8.72 15.58 -13.94
N VAL A 162 -9.28 14.47 -13.45
CA VAL A 162 -10.43 13.80 -14.10
C VAL A 162 -11.79 14.31 -13.61
N GLY A 163 -11.83 15.46 -12.92
CA GLY A 163 -13.07 16.13 -12.48
C GLY A 163 -13.78 15.48 -11.29
N ILE A 164 -13.13 14.55 -10.58
CA ILE A 164 -13.65 13.97 -9.34
C ILE A 164 -13.38 14.93 -8.18
N ALA A 165 -14.34 15.07 -7.26
CA ALA A 165 -14.15 15.83 -6.02
C ALA A 165 -13.54 14.93 -4.92
N PRO A 166 -12.21 14.90 -4.69
CA PRO A 166 -11.58 13.94 -3.78
C PRO A 166 -12.00 14.10 -2.32
N ALA A 167 -12.30 15.32 -1.88
CA ALA A 167 -12.59 15.63 -0.48
C ALA A 167 -13.69 14.75 0.15
N ARG A 168 -14.74 14.42 -0.62
CA ARG A 168 -15.84 13.56 -0.13
C ARG A 168 -15.38 12.11 0.08
N HIS A 169 -14.50 11.61 -0.78
CA HIS A 169 -13.98 10.24 -0.71
C HIS A 169 -12.97 10.08 0.41
N PHE A 170 -12.05 11.04 0.56
CA PHE A 170 -11.14 11.12 1.71
C PHE A 170 -11.93 11.14 3.02
N SER A 171 -12.95 11.99 3.12
CA SER A 171 -13.80 12.07 4.31
C SER A 171 -14.58 10.79 4.58
N ALA A 172 -15.04 10.08 3.54
CA ALA A 172 -15.76 8.83 3.68
C ALA A 172 -14.86 7.71 4.20
N VAL A 173 -13.65 7.56 3.64
CA VAL A 173 -12.70 6.53 4.08
C VAL A 173 -12.14 6.87 5.46
N ALA A 174 -11.89 8.15 5.77
CA ALA A 174 -11.47 8.57 7.10
C ALA A 174 -12.39 8.05 8.23
N ARG A 175 -13.71 7.97 8.00
CA ARG A 175 -14.68 7.48 9.00
C ARG A 175 -14.50 6.00 9.35
N ILE A 176 -13.91 5.21 8.47
CA ILE A 176 -13.70 3.77 8.64
C ILE A 176 -12.23 3.42 8.93
N SER A 177 -11.34 4.40 8.86
CA SER A 177 -9.92 4.28 9.20
C SER A 177 -9.67 4.23 10.70
N ASN A 178 -8.50 3.73 11.09
CA ASN A 178 -8.09 3.63 12.47
C ASN A 178 -8.08 5.01 13.15
N PRO A 179 -8.83 5.21 14.26
CA PRO A 179 -8.80 6.45 15.04
C PRO A 179 -7.62 6.52 16.02
N GLU A 180 -6.86 5.44 16.20
CA GLU A 180 -5.78 5.40 17.18
C GLU A 180 -4.52 6.12 16.70
N THR A 181 -3.85 6.77 17.65
CA THR A 181 -2.55 7.42 17.45
C THR A 181 -1.43 6.43 17.78
N LYS A 182 -0.79 5.85 16.76
CA LYS A 182 0.37 4.95 16.94
C LYS A 182 1.73 5.67 16.83
N TYR A 183 1.84 6.69 15.99
CA TYR A 183 3.08 7.42 15.73
C TYR A 183 2.81 8.94 15.64
N GLY A 184 2.98 9.64 16.76
CA GLY A 184 2.69 11.07 16.91
C GLY A 184 1.23 11.42 17.22
N ASP A 185 0.88 12.70 17.12
CA ASP A 185 -0.40 13.27 17.62
C ASP A 185 -1.63 13.06 16.71
N HIS A 186 -1.48 12.30 15.61
CA HIS A 186 -2.55 12.15 14.62
C HIS A 186 -2.78 10.68 14.30
N SER A 187 -4.03 10.32 14.00
CA SER A 187 -4.43 9.00 13.50
C SER A 187 -4.50 8.99 11.96
N THR A 188 -4.62 7.81 11.34
CA THR A 188 -4.89 7.72 9.89
C THR A 188 -6.26 8.31 9.56
N GLN A 189 -7.23 8.14 10.46
CA GLN A 189 -8.50 8.84 10.37
C GLN A 189 -8.33 10.37 10.28
N ASP A 190 -7.53 10.96 11.17
CA ASP A 190 -7.30 12.42 11.17
C ASP A 190 -6.55 12.88 9.93
N LEU A 191 -5.53 12.11 9.52
CA LEU A 191 -4.77 12.35 8.30
C LEU A 191 -5.73 12.48 7.10
N LEU A 192 -6.57 11.47 6.85
CA LEU A 192 -7.48 11.47 5.70
C LEU A 192 -8.57 12.55 5.83
N ARG A 193 -9.12 12.73 7.03
CA ARG A 193 -10.16 13.73 7.31
C ARG A 193 -9.68 15.15 7.02
N HIS A 194 -8.42 15.45 7.35
CA HIS A 194 -7.85 16.78 7.26
C HIS A 194 -6.91 16.97 6.07
N PHE A 195 -6.73 15.97 5.22
CA PHE A 195 -5.77 16.00 4.11
C PHE A 195 -5.93 17.22 3.19
N ARG A 196 -7.18 17.63 2.91
CA ARG A 196 -7.49 18.86 2.13
C ARG A 196 -6.80 20.11 2.68
N ARG A 197 -6.65 20.18 3.99
CA ARG A 197 -6.07 21.32 4.74
C ARG A 197 -4.61 21.07 5.11
N SER A 198 -3.99 19.99 4.64
CA SER A 198 -2.59 19.70 4.92
C SER A 198 -1.66 20.73 4.27
N GLY A 199 -0.52 21.00 4.92
CA GLY A 199 0.55 21.81 4.32
C GLY A 199 1.15 21.13 3.09
N HIS A 200 1.19 19.80 3.09
CA HIS A 200 1.68 18.99 1.97
C HIS A 200 0.85 19.23 0.70
N LEU A 201 -0.48 19.08 0.76
CA LEU A 201 -1.34 19.29 -0.40
C LEU A 201 -1.24 20.73 -0.95
N ARG A 202 -1.13 21.73 -0.08
CA ARG A 202 -0.89 23.12 -0.51
C ARG A 202 0.44 23.26 -1.26
N SER A 203 1.49 22.62 -0.76
CA SER A 203 2.82 22.67 -1.36
C SER A 203 2.83 22.04 -2.77
N ILE A 204 2.26 20.85 -2.93
CA ILE A 204 2.23 20.16 -4.23
C ILE A 204 1.35 20.91 -5.24
N LYS A 205 0.20 21.45 -4.83
CA LYS A 205 -0.67 22.27 -5.69
C LYS A 205 0.01 23.56 -6.15
N ARG A 206 0.88 24.14 -5.31
CA ARG A 206 1.65 25.33 -5.70
C ARG A 206 2.67 24.99 -6.77
N LYS A 207 3.37 23.85 -6.65
CA LYS A 207 4.34 23.39 -7.66
C LYS A 207 3.66 23.09 -8.99
N ALA A 208 2.52 22.38 -8.96
CA ALA A 208 1.77 22.05 -10.18
C ALA A 208 1.25 23.27 -10.96
N LYS A 209 1.04 24.42 -10.30
CA LYS A 209 0.65 25.68 -10.97
C LYS A 209 1.81 26.45 -11.58
N GLN A 210 3.04 26.08 -11.25
CA GLN A 210 4.27 26.73 -11.72
C GLN A 210 4.95 25.94 -12.86
N SER A 211 4.44 24.75 -13.17
CA SER A 211 4.83 23.90 -14.29
C SER A 211 3.88 24.11 -15.45
#